data_AF-A0A7X9AL17-F1
#
_entry.id   AF-A0A7X9AL17-F1
#
_cell.length_a   1.000
_cell.length_b   1.000
_cell.length_c   1.000
_cell.angle_alpha   90.00
_cell.angle_beta   90.00
_cell.angle_gamma   90.00
#
_symmetry.space_group_name_H-M   'P 1'
#
loop_
_entity.id
_entity.type
_entity.pdbx_description
1 polymer ?
#
loop_
_entity_poly.entity_id
_entity_poly.type
_entity_poly.pdbx_seq_one_letter_code
_entity_poly.pdbx_strand_id
1 'polypeptide(L)'
;MEYRNLIELDKPILRSMKSGNTLYVIAGKEFVRVDSETCEILRKAEIFAEDSKTRYFIIDSDAIYCRDFYRLYRIDKETLEIVDRWELGSDLKAYVDGKHEFIINIATMALEQRKDSLPFR
;
A
#
# COMPACT_ATOMS: atom_id res chain seq x y z
N MET A 1 -20.01 -17.61 -16.77
CA MET A 1 -19.08 -16.50 -16.47
C MET A 1 -17.68 -17.08 -16.67
N GLU A 2 -17.00 -16.69 -17.74
CA GLU A 2 -15.64 -17.16 -18.00
C GLU A 2 -14.67 -16.33 -17.16
N TYR A 3 -13.82 -16.99 -16.40
CA TYR A 3 -12.74 -16.35 -15.65
C TYR A 3 -11.52 -16.30 -16.55
N ARG A 4 -11.01 -15.10 -16.80
CA ARG A 4 -9.72 -14.88 -17.48
C ARG A 4 -8.68 -14.49 -16.44
N ASN A 5 -7.50 -15.09 -16.52
CA ASN A 5 -6.35 -14.66 -15.74
C ASN A 5 -5.97 -13.25 -16.16
N LEU A 6 -5.96 -12.31 -15.21
CA LEU A 6 -5.52 -10.94 -15.45
C LEU A 6 -4.00 -10.90 -15.59
N ILE A 7 -3.29 -11.42 -14.59
CA ILE A 7 -1.83 -11.50 -14.55
C ILE A 7 -1.40 -12.78 -13.85
N GLU A 8 -0.16 -13.20 -14.10
CA GLU A 8 0.51 -14.25 -13.35
C GLU A 8 1.78 -13.66 -12.73
N LEU A 9 1.99 -13.93 -11.43
CA LEU A 9 3.15 -13.48 -10.68
C LEU A 9 3.87 -14.70 -10.11
N ASP A 10 5.19 -14.64 -10.11
CA ASP A 10 6.09 -15.66 -9.58
C ASP A 10 6.08 -15.75 -8.05
N LYS A 11 5.70 -14.64 -7.39
CA LYS A 11 5.57 -14.55 -5.92
C LYS A 11 4.10 -14.66 -5.49
N PRO A 12 3.81 -15.24 -4.31
CA PRO A 12 2.45 -15.31 -3.77
C PRO A 12 1.81 -13.92 -3.61
N ILE A 13 0.59 -13.76 -4.14
CA ILE A 13 -0.20 -12.55 -3.95
C ILE A 13 -0.67 -12.48 -2.50
N LEU A 14 -0.29 -11.40 -1.82
CA LEU A 14 -0.66 -11.15 -0.42
C LEU A 14 -1.89 -10.26 -0.33
N ARG A 15 -1.94 -9.20 -1.15
CA ARG A 15 -3.03 -8.22 -1.20
C ARG A 15 -3.15 -7.61 -2.58
N SER A 16 -4.35 -7.19 -2.94
CA SER A 16 -4.58 -6.36 -4.13
C SER A 16 -5.69 -5.33 -3.89
N MET A 17 -5.62 -4.21 -4.60
CA MET A 17 -6.63 -3.15 -4.56
C MET A 17 -6.66 -2.44 -5.92
N LYS A 18 -7.87 -2.21 -6.44
CA LYS A 18 -8.07 -1.43 -7.67
C LYS A 18 -8.32 0.03 -7.33
N SER A 19 -7.70 0.94 -8.06
CA SER A 19 -7.98 2.38 -8.03
C SER A 19 -7.93 2.93 -9.45
N GLY A 20 -9.07 3.45 -9.93
CA GLY A 20 -9.23 3.83 -11.34
C GLY A 20 -8.98 2.63 -12.27
N ASN A 21 -8.19 2.84 -13.32
CA ASN A 21 -7.79 1.78 -14.25
C ASN A 21 -6.55 0.98 -13.80
N THR A 22 -6.10 1.14 -12.56
CA THR A 22 -4.88 0.48 -12.10
C THR A 22 -5.19 -0.51 -10.97
N LEU A 23 -4.68 -1.73 -11.12
CA LEU A 23 -4.62 -2.72 -10.07
C LEU A 23 -3.25 -2.66 -9.39
N TYR A 24 -3.27 -2.50 -8.07
CA TYR A 24 -2.12 -2.50 -7.19
C TYR A 24 -2.06 -3.84 -6.47
N VAL A 25 -0.90 -4.49 -6.47
CA VAL A 25 -0.72 -5.84 -5.92
C VAL A 25 0.53 -5.88 -5.06
N ILE A 26 0.43 -6.45 -3.87
CA ILE A 26 1.57 -6.86 -3.07
C ILE A 26 1.80 -8.35 -3.32
N ALA A 27 3.00 -8.71 -3.80
CA ALA A 27 3.41 -10.10 -4.03
C ALA A 27 4.78 -10.36 -3.37
N GLY A 28 4.79 -11.14 -2.30
CA GLY A 28 5.97 -11.27 -1.43
C GLY A 28 6.49 -9.89 -0.97
N LYS A 29 7.74 -9.57 -1.32
CA LYS A 29 8.42 -8.28 -1.05
C LYS A 29 8.15 -7.17 -2.07
N GLU A 30 7.36 -7.46 -3.08
CA GLU A 30 7.17 -6.56 -4.22
C GLU A 30 5.84 -5.84 -4.17
N PHE A 31 5.87 -4.64 -4.72
CA PHE A 31 4.70 -3.90 -5.14
C PHE A 31 4.63 -3.93 -6.67
N VAL A 32 3.46 -4.31 -7.20
CA VAL A 32 3.21 -4.46 -8.63
C VAL A 32 2.03 -3.58 -9.01
N ARG A 33 2.18 -2.88 -10.12
CA ARG A 33 1.18 -1.99 -10.70
C ARG A 33 0.80 -2.52 -12.08
N VAL A 34 -0.48 -2.70 -12.29
CA VAL A 34 -1.03 -3.38 -13.46
C VAL A 34 -2.15 -2.56 -14.07
N ASP A 35 -2.15 -2.42 -15.39
CA ASP A 35 -3.26 -1.83 -16.11
C ASP A 35 -4.43 -2.82 -16.13
N SER A 36 -5.59 -2.41 -15.63
CA SER A 36 -6.73 -3.31 -15.48
C SER A 36 -7.53 -3.53 -16.76
N GLU A 37 -7.29 -2.72 -17.79
CA GLU A 37 -7.90 -2.84 -19.12
C GLU A 37 -7.02 -3.69 -20.04
N THR A 38 -5.72 -3.38 -20.13
CA THR A 38 -4.79 -4.10 -21.00
C THR A 38 -4.25 -5.38 -20.36
N CYS A 39 -4.39 -5.53 -19.05
CA CYS A 39 -3.83 -6.63 -18.26
C CYS A 39 -2.29 -6.67 -18.27
N GLU A 40 -1.64 -5.54 -18.52
CA GLU A 40 -0.18 -5.44 -18.58
C GLU A 40 0.42 -4.98 -17.25
N ILE A 41 1.58 -5.52 -16.89
CA ILE A 41 2.36 -5.05 -15.75
C ILE A 41 3.03 -3.73 -16.15
N LEU A 42 2.56 -2.62 -15.57
CA LEU A 42 3.10 -1.28 -15.79
C LEU A 42 4.42 -1.08 -15.04
N ARG A 43 4.50 -1.57 -13.80
CA ARG A 43 5.70 -1.48 -12.96
C ARG A 43 5.73 -2.57 -11.89
N LYS A 44 6.93 -2.97 -11.51
CA LYS A 44 7.23 -3.93 -10.44
C LYS A 44 8.45 -3.42 -9.67
N ALA A 45 8.36 -3.37 -8.34
CA ALA A 45 9.46 -2.93 -7.48
C ALA A 45 9.52 -3.78 -6.20
N GLU A 46 10.71 -4.24 -5.81
CA GLU A 46 10.93 -4.85 -4.50
C GLU A 46 11.19 -3.74 -3.48
N ILE A 47 10.18 -3.44 -2.65
CA ILE A 47 10.22 -2.27 -1.76
C ILE A 47 10.29 -2.65 -0.28
N PHE A 48 10.03 -3.92 0.04
CA PHE A 48 10.05 -4.40 1.42
C PHE A 48 11.31 -5.22 1.68
N ALA A 49 11.91 -5.05 2.86
CA ALA A 49 13.13 -5.79 3.23
C ALA A 49 12.90 -7.30 3.43
N GLU A 50 11.74 -7.68 3.94
CA GLU A 50 11.38 -9.06 4.31
C GLU A 50 10.02 -9.47 3.76
N ASP A 51 9.65 -10.75 3.84
CA ASP A 51 8.30 -11.19 3.49
C ASP A 51 7.37 -11.05 4.70
N SER A 52 6.19 -10.45 4.51
CA SER A 52 5.23 -10.24 5.61
C SER A 52 3.79 -10.40 5.15
N LYS A 53 3.07 -11.31 5.80
CA LYS A 53 1.62 -11.53 5.57
C LYS A 53 0.73 -10.49 6.26
N THR A 54 1.30 -9.61 7.08
CA THR A 54 0.53 -8.60 7.84
C THR A 54 0.21 -7.36 7.02
N ARG A 55 0.80 -7.28 5.82
CA ARG A 55 0.68 -6.13 4.93
C ARG A 55 -0.76 -5.82 4.59
N TYR A 56 -1.09 -4.55 4.71
CA TYR A 56 -2.34 -3.99 4.27
C TYR A 56 -2.07 -2.58 3.77
N PHE A 57 -2.71 -2.19 2.68
CA PHE A 57 -2.52 -0.87 2.11
C PHE A 57 -3.85 -0.26 1.68
N ILE A 58 -3.86 1.07 1.65
CA ILE A 58 -4.90 1.86 1.00
C ILE A 58 -4.26 2.76 -0.04
N ILE A 59 -5.07 3.25 -0.97
CA ILE A 59 -4.67 4.19 -2.00
C ILE A 59 -5.41 5.49 -1.74
N ASP A 60 -4.69 6.59 -1.61
CA ASP A 60 -5.27 7.91 -1.40
C ASP A 60 -4.58 8.96 -2.28
N SER A 61 -5.35 9.62 -3.15
CA SER A 61 -4.86 10.54 -4.18
C SER A 61 -3.65 9.98 -4.97
N ASP A 62 -2.46 10.50 -4.68
CA ASP A 62 -1.17 10.26 -5.32
C ASP A 62 -0.27 9.29 -4.53
N ALA A 63 -0.72 8.82 -3.36
CA ALA A 63 0.08 7.99 -2.48
C ALA A 63 -0.58 6.64 -2.15
N ILE A 64 0.28 5.68 -1.85
CA ILE A 64 -0.10 4.39 -1.28
C ILE A 64 0.37 4.38 0.17
N TYR A 65 -0.54 4.18 1.11
CA TYR A 65 -0.20 3.99 2.51
C TYR A 65 -0.22 2.51 2.83
N CYS A 66 0.95 1.94 3.09
CA CYS A 66 1.11 0.52 3.38
C CYS A 66 1.57 0.31 4.81
N ARG A 67 0.78 -0.42 5.61
CA ARG A 67 1.23 -0.91 6.90
C ARG A 67 1.92 -2.25 6.73
N ASP A 68 3.03 -2.40 7.41
CA ASP A 68 3.68 -3.69 7.63
C ASP A 68 3.97 -3.83 9.13
N PHE A 69 3.16 -4.64 9.80
CA PHE A 69 3.26 -4.84 11.24
C PHE A 69 3.18 -3.51 12.03
N TYR A 70 4.24 -3.11 12.76
CA TYR A 70 4.32 -1.83 13.47
C TYR A 70 4.87 -0.68 12.60
N ARG A 71 5.02 -0.85 11.29
CA ARG A 71 5.51 0.19 10.37
C ARG A 71 4.41 0.69 9.46
N LEU A 72 4.46 1.97 9.15
CA LEU A 72 3.67 2.59 8.09
C LEU A 72 4.63 3.16 7.04
N TYR A 73 4.36 2.87 5.78
CA TYR A 73 5.07 3.42 4.64
C TYR A 73 4.12 4.31 3.84
N ARG A 74 4.61 5.47 3.39
CA ARG A 74 4.02 6.22 2.29
C ARG A 74 4.85 5.92 1.05
N ILE A 75 4.19 5.41 0.03
CA ILE A 75 4.79 4.96 -1.22
C ILE A 75 4.24 5.83 -2.34
N ASP A 76 5.11 6.35 -3.19
CA ASP A 76 4.72 7.06 -4.40
C ASP A 76 4.01 6.07 -5.34
N LYS A 77 2.80 6.43 -5.76
CA LYS A 77 1.94 5.54 -6.56
C LYS A 77 2.49 5.28 -7.97
N GLU A 78 3.24 6.23 -8.52
CA GLU A 78 3.77 6.17 -9.87
C GLU A 78 5.13 5.45 -9.91
N THR A 79 6.05 5.84 -9.03
CA THR A 79 7.41 5.29 -8.97
C THR A 79 7.49 4.01 -8.16
N LEU A 80 6.53 3.74 -7.27
CA LEU A 80 6.58 2.66 -6.29
C LEU A 80 7.81 2.75 -5.37
N GLU A 81 8.24 3.96 -5.04
CA GLU A 81 9.32 4.19 -4.07
C GLU A 81 8.73 4.55 -2.70
N ILE A 82 9.36 4.08 -1.63
CA ILE A 82 9.01 4.51 -0.27
C ILE A 82 9.50 5.96 -0.12
N VAL A 83 8.55 6.89 -0.01
CA VAL A 83 8.80 8.31 0.21
C VAL A 83 9.05 8.58 1.68
N ASP A 84 8.23 7.98 2.55
CA ASP A 84 8.32 8.17 4.00
C ASP A 84 8.04 6.86 4.75
N ARG A 85 8.56 6.78 5.98
CA ARG A 85 8.37 5.66 6.90
C ARG A 85 8.16 6.14 8.33
N TRP A 86 7.18 5.55 9.00
CA TRP A 86 6.90 5.77 10.42
C TRP A 86 6.88 4.44 11.17
N GLU A 87 7.38 4.47 12.40
CA GLU A 87 7.27 3.38 13.36
C GLU A 87 6.06 3.67 14.26
N LEU A 88 5.01 2.87 14.14
CA LEU A 88 3.76 2.97 14.90
C LEU A 88 3.86 2.34 16.30
N GLY A 89 4.95 1.62 16.58
CA GLY A 89 5.19 0.95 17.85
C GLY A 89 6.46 0.12 17.82
N SER A 90 6.77 -0.55 18.94
CA SER A 90 7.99 -1.34 19.09
C SER A 90 7.74 -2.85 19.29
N ASP A 91 6.49 -3.29 19.46
CA ASP A 91 6.17 -4.69 19.73
C ASP A 91 4.77 -5.16 19.24
N LEU A 92 4.54 -6.47 19.33
CA LEU A 92 3.30 -7.14 18.97
C LEU A 92 2.12 -6.78 19.91
N LYS A 93 2.41 -6.36 21.15
CA LYS A 93 1.36 -6.02 22.13
C LYS A 93 0.63 -4.75 21.74
N ALA A 94 1.35 -3.72 21.30
CA ALA A 94 0.75 -2.50 20.76
C ALA A 94 -0.09 -2.76 19.49
N TYR A 95 0.26 -3.77 18.70
CA TYR A 95 -0.44 -4.13 17.46
C TYR A 95 -1.82 -4.78 17.67
N VAL A 96 -2.03 -5.51 18.77
CA VAL A 96 -3.28 -6.26 19.00
C VAL A 96 -4.44 -5.36 19.46
N ASP A 97 -4.16 -4.33 20.27
CA ASP A 97 -5.18 -3.38 20.73
C ASP A 97 -5.59 -2.37 19.63
N GLY A 98 -4.72 -2.08 18.66
CA GLY A 98 -4.89 -1.01 17.67
C GLY A 98 -5.62 -1.36 16.36
N LYS A 99 -6.25 -2.54 16.22
CA LYS A 99 -6.86 -2.96 14.93
C LYS A 99 -7.99 -2.05 14.45
N HIS A 100 -8.73 -1.41 15.36
CA HIS A 100 -9.79 -0.45 15.04
C HIS A 100 -9.25 0.99 14.85
N GLU A 101 -8.16 1.33 15.53
CA GLU A 101 -7.46 2.62 15.39
C GLU A 101 -6.68 2.73 14.08
N PHE A 102 -6.52 1.63 13.34
CA PHE A 102 -5.73 1.56 12.12
C PHE A 102 -6.26 2.41 10.93
N ILE A 103 -7.55 2.30 10.61
CA ILE A 103 -8.15 3.12 9.54
C ILE A 103 -8.18 4.58 9.96
N ILE A 104 -8.44 4.82 11.25
CA ILE A 104 -8.45 6.16 11.84
C ILE A 104 -7.04 6.77 11.78
N ASN A 105 -5.99 6.05 12.14
CA ASN A 105 -4.61 6.56 12.13
C ASN A 105 -4.12 6.84 10.71
N ILE A 106 -4.40 5.96 9.74
CA ILE A 106 -4.04 6.26 8.35
C ILE A 106 -4.85 7.44 7.80
N ALA A 107 -6.17 7.47 8.04
CA ALA A 107 -7.01 8.58 7.59
C ALA A 107 -6.62 9.91 8.26
N THR A 108 -6.33 9.90 9.56
CA THR A 108 -5.87 11.08 10.32
C THR A 108 -4.50 11.55 9.83
N MET A 109 -3.53 10.65 9.65
CA MET A 109 -2.21 11.04 9.13
C MET A 109 -2.29 11.54 7.67
N ALA A 110 -3.10 10.91 6.82
CA ALA A 110 -3.35 11.39 5.46
C ALA A 110 -4.05 12.76 5.46
N LEU A 111 -4.97 13.01 6.39
CA LEU A 111 -5.63 14.31 6.58
C LEU A 111 -4.69 15.38 7.14
N GLU A 112 -3.77 15.03 8.05
CA GLU A 112 -2.77 15.93 8.61
C GLU A 112 -1.75 16.36 7.54
N GLN A 113 -1.23 15.44 6.72
CA GLN A 113 -0.33 15.77 5.62
C GLN A 113 -1.01 16.64 4.54
N ARG A 114 -2.32 16.48 4.34
CA ARG A 114 -3.12 17.37 3.46
C ARG A 114 -3.26 18.80 4.02
N LYS A 115 -3.17 19.00 5.33
CA LYS A 115 -3.25 20.35 5.93
C LYS A 115 -1.97 21.16 5.71
N ASP A 116 -0.80 20.52 5.74
CA ASP A 116 0.48 21.19 5.51
C ASP A 116 0.74 21.54 4.03
N SER A 117 -0.09 21.03 3.12
CA SER A 117 -0.02 21.25 1.67
C SER A 117 -1.09 22.18 1.11
N LEU A 118 -2.00 22.69 1.95
CA LEU A 118 -2.93 23.75 1.57
C LEU A 118 -2.26 25.12 1.78
N PRO A 119 -2.09 25.97 0.74
CA PRO A 119 -1.74 27.35 0.97
C PRO A 119 -2.92 27.98 1.70
N PHE A 120 -2.72 28.32 2.98
CA PHE A 120 -3.64 29.19 3.70
C PHE A 120 -3.84 30.46 2.84
N ARG A 121 -5.07 30.61 2.33
CA ARG A 121 -5.60 31.89 1.84
C ARG A 121 -6.26 32.60 3.01
#